data_AF-A0A3N6HAH6-F1
#
_entry.id   AF-A0A3N6HAH6-F1
#
_cell.length_a   1.000
_cell.length_b   1.000
_cell.length_c   1.000
_cell.angle_alpha   90.00
_cell.angle_beta   90.00
_cell.angle_gamma   90.00
#
_symmetry.space_group_name_H-M   'P 1'
#
loop_
_entity.id
_entity.type
_entity.pdbx_description
1 polymer ?
#
loop_
_entity_poly.entity_id
_entity_poly.type
_entity_poly.pdbx_seq_one_letter_code
_entity_poly.pdbx_strand_id
1 'polypeptide(L)'
;MRHFEGFDVAGFWDDSAYALEEYVEEAPPTPELIASVEEELGGYRLPDSYIALMTAHNGGIPTRDHFPMTEPTSWADDHIAITGIRGVGRTRPQSLGGEYGSRFWIDMWEYPDIGVYFADTPSAGHDMLALDYRACGRHGEPAVVHVDQEGDFAITPVAENFEAFITGLVDESVYDTSEQDRFDALATVRDGSFSPVLSRAFREVADVLPDADRRLRRLAEAIVHDKGFFALHADERSTLMYDCLFWLFTSFNRVDSFDRYLKAPAGHERSYALPDYELMIVFGLVADPYDFNTGGYAPGFVEDWWNSRVASGHIAETADGYRMTGAAVTALLDGLAAVAER
;
A
#
# COMPACT_ATOMS: atom_id res chain seq x y z
N MET A 1 -2.03 38.66 -14.60
CA MET A 1 -2.95 37.63 -15.13
C MET A 1 -3.90 37.23 -14.02
N ARG A 2 -5.07 36.67 -14.31
CA ARG A 2 -5.82 35.95 -13.27
C ARG A 2 -5.23 34.56 -13.20
N HIS A 3 -4.78 34.14 -12.02
CA HIS A 3 -4.36 32.77 -11.76
C HIS A 3 -5.61 31.91 -11.49
N PHE A 4 -5.50 30.60 -11.76
CA PHE A 4 -6.53 29.59 -11.49
C PHE A 4 -7.85 29.81 -12.25
N GLU A 5 -7.80 30.36 -13.47
CA GLU A 5 -9.00 30.53 -14.29
C GLU A 5 -9.67 29.18 -14.58
N GLY A 6 -10.90 29.00 -14.09
CA GLY A 6 -11.68 27.77 -14.26
C GLY A 6 -11.37 26.67 -13.25
N PHE A 7 -10.46 26.90 -12.30
CA PHE A 7 -10.16 25.97 -11.21
C PHE A 7 -10.98 26.33 -9.96
N ASP A 8 -11.59 25.32 -9.33
CA ASP A 8 -12.38 25.50 -8.10
C ASP A 8 -11.46 25.60 -6.88
N VAL A 9 -10.95 26.81 -6.63
CA VAL A 9 -10.10 27.09 -5.46
C VAL A 9 -10.84 26.89 -4.14
N ALA A 10 -12.17 27.10 -4.11
CA ALA A 10 -12.93 27.02 -2.86
C ALA A 10 -13.20 25.56 -2.45
N GLY A 11 -13.51 24.69 -3.40
CA GLY A 11 -13.68 23.25 -3.18
C GLY A 11 -12.39 22.45 -3.13
N PHE A 12 -11.23 23.11 -3.24
CA PHE A 12 -9.92 22.45 -3.28
C PHE A 12 -9.42 21.99 -1.92
N TRP A 13 -9.96 22.47 -0.81
CA TRP A 13 -9.42 22.25 0.54
C TRP A 13 -10.24 21.27 1.38
N ASP A 14 -9.55 20.40 2.12
CA ASP A 14 -10.12 19.63 3.22
C ASP A 14 -9.88 20.36 4.55
N ASP A 15 -10.89 21.12 4.98
CA ASP A 15 -10.88 21.86 6.25
C ASP A 15 -11.21 20.95 7.46
N SER A 16 -10.50 19.84 7.56
CA SER A 16 -10.52 19.01 8.76
C SER A 16 -10.03 19.80 9.98
N ALA A 17 -10.44 19.38 11.18
CA ALA A 17 -10.01 20.05 12.42
C ALA A 17 -8.47 20.14 12.54
N TYR A 18 -7.79 19.08 12.07
CA TYR A 18 -6.32 19.03 12.02
C TYR A 18 -5.76 20.05 11.02
N ALA A 19 -6.30 20.10 9.78
CA ALA A 19 -5.85 21.07 8.78
C ALA A 19 -5.95 22.50 9.30
N LEU A 20 -7.10 22.86 9.90
CA LEU A 20 -7.36 24.19 10.47
C LEU A 20 -6.42 24.55 11.62
N GLU A 21 -6.01 23.57 12.43
CA GLU A 21 -5.11 23.77 13.56
C GLU A 21 -3.64 23.93 13.12
N GLU A 22 -3.21 23.12 12.15
CA GLU A 22 -1.81 22.95 11.79
C GLU A 22 -1.34 23.80 10.59
N TYR A 23 -2.24 24.09 9.63
CA TYR A 23 -1.87 24.70 8.34
C TYR A 23 -2.56 26.03 8.06
N VAL A 24 -3.83 26.21 8.44
CA VAL A 24 -4.65 27.33 7.93
C VAL A 24 -4.51 28.59 8.80
N GLU A 25 -3.87 29.62 8.28
CA GLU A 25 -3.82 30.94 8.95
C GLU A 25 -5.22 31.57 9.10
N GLU A 26 -5.47 32.28 10.20
CA GLU A 26 -6.81 32.84 10.51
C GLU A 26 -7.28 33.92 9.52
N ALA A 27 -6.35 34.53 8.78
CA ALA A 27 -6.63 35.59 7.84
C ALA A 27 -5.78 35.46 6.56
N PRO A 28 -6.29 35.97 5.42
CA PRO A 28 -5.50 36.13 4.21
C PRO A 28 -4.26 37.00 4.45
N PRO A 29 -3.14 36.75 3.75
CA PRO A 29 -1.91 37.48 3.98
C PRO A 29 -2.01 38.92 3.47
N THR A 30 -1.57 39.89 4.27
CA THR A 30 -1.46 41.28 3.84
C THR A 30 -0.15 41.51 3.08
N PRO A 31 -0.05 42.57 2.24
CA PRO A 31 1.21 42.89 1.55
C PRO A 31 2.41 43.06 2.50
N GLU A 32 2.20 43.63 3.69
CA GLU A 32 3.23 43.79 4.71
C GLU A 32 3.67 42.44 5.30
N LEU A 33 2.72 41.53 5.52
CA LEU A 33 3.03 40.17 5.99
C LEU A 33 3.81 39.40 4.93
N ILE A 34 3.39 39.48 3.67
CA ILE A 34 4.07 38.83 2.53
C ILE A 34 5.52 39.30 2.47
N ALA A 35 5.76 40.62 2.40
CA ALA A 35 7.11 41.17 2.33
C ALA A 35 7.99 40.73 3.52
N SER A 36 7.40 40.69 4.73
CA SER A 36 8.11 40.23 5.93
C SER A 36 8.44 38.74 5.90
N VAL A 37 7.54 37.89 5.39
CA VAL A 37 7.79 36.45 5.23
C VAL A 37 8.84 36.20 4.14
N GLU A 38 8.75 36.89 3.00
CA GLU A 38 9.74 36.82 1.92
C GLU A 38 11.15 37.18 2.41
N GLU A 39 11.29 38.24 3.23
CA GLU A 39 12.58 38.61 3.84
C GLU A 39 13.15 37.49 4.72
N GLU A 40 12.32 36.88 5.57
CA GLU A 40 12.70 35.76 6.44
C GLU A 40 13.11 34.51 5.65
N LEU A 41 12.45 34.26 4.52
CA LEU A 41 12.79 33.17 3.60
C LEU A 41 14.10 33.43 2.84
N GLY A 42 14.82 34.51 3.11
CA GLY A 42 16.06 34.87 2.43
C GLY A 42 15.85 35.83 1.25
N GLY A 43 14.71 36.50 1.18
CA GLY A 43 14.36 37.46 0.12
C GLY A 43 13.89 36.81 -1.17
N TYR A 44 13.46 35.54 -1.14
CA TYR A 44 12.76 34.92 -2.27
C TYR A 44 11.35 35.54 -2.38
N ARG A 45 11.04 36.09 -3.55
CA ARG A 45 9.70 36.57 -3.87
C ARG A 45 8.79 35.38 -4.13
N LEU A 46 7.70 35.24 -3.38
CA LEU A 46 6.70 34.19 -3.59
C LEU A 46 6.03 34.34 -4.98
N PRO A 47 5.71 33.24 -5.68
CA PRO A 47 5.02 33.30 -6.97
C PRO A 47 3.67 34.01 -6.86
N ASP A 48 3.29 34.76 -7.89
CA ASP A 48 1.99 35.46 -7.90
C ASP A 48 0.81 34.48 -7.79
N SER A 49 0.96 33.28 -8.35
CA SER A 49 0.01 32.17 -8.21
C SER A 49 -0.07 31.64 -6.77
N TYR A 50 1.06 31.58 -6.05
CA TYR A 50 1.08 31.20 -4.64
C TYR A 50 0.29 32.21 -3.80
N ILE A 51 0.59 33.50 -3.96
CA ILE A 51 -0.13 34.56 -3.25
C ILE A 51 -1.61 34.56 -3.60
N ALA A 52 -1.97 34.33 -4.86
CA ALA A 52 -3.37 34.25 -5.28
C ALA A 52 -4.11 33.10 -4.57
N LEU A 53 -3.50 31.93 -4.46
CA LEU A 53 -4.06 30.79 -3.75
C LEU A 53 -4.20 31.09 -2.25
N MET A 54 -3.13 31.59 -1.61
CA MET A 54 -3.09 31.91 -0.19
C MET A 54 -4.02 33.07 0.20
N THR A 55 -4.33 33.96 -0.74
CA THR A 55 -5.33 35.02 -0.54
C THR A 55 -6.75 34.45 -0.47
N ALA A 56 -7.03 33.38 -1.22
CA ALA A 56 -8.31 32.71 -1.19
C ALA A 56 -8.45 31.79 0.04
N HIS A 57 -7.38 31.06 0.38
CA HIS A 57 -7.31 30.16 1.53
C HIS A 57 -5.83 29.97 1.93
N ASN A 58 -5.46 30.45 3.12
CA ASN A 58 -4.06 30.70 3.49
C ASN A 58 -3.38 29.48 4.14
N GLY A 59 -3.10 28.48 3.32
CA GLY A 59 -2.53 27.20 3.71
C GLY A 59 -3.62 26.18 4.02
N GLY A 60 -3.30 24.89 3.94
CA GLY A 60 -4.28 23.83 4.19
C GLY A 60 -3.91 22.51 3.55
N ILE A 61 -4.81 21.53 3.67
CA ILE A 61 -4.68 20.21 3.04
C ILE A 61 -5.59 20.20 1.81
N PRO A 62 -5.08 19.86 0.61
CA PRO A 62 -5.91 19.80 -0.58
C PRO A 62 -6.71 18.49 -0.63
N THR A 63 -7.89 18.52 -1.26
CA THR A 63 -8.69 17.31 -1.56
C THR A 63 -8.12 16.48 -2.69
N ARG A 64 -7.25 17.08 -3.51
CA ARG A 64 -6.46 16.43 -4.54
C ARG A 64 -5.01 16.70 -4.22
N ASP A 65 -4.29 15.66 -3.84
CA ASP A 65 -3.00 15.72 -3.17
C ASP A 65 -1.91 14.91 -3.89
N HIS A 66 -2.25 14.24 -4.99
CA HIS A 66 -1.32 13.48 -5.80
C HIS A 66 -0.95 14.23 -7.09
N PHE A 67 0.33 14.22 -7.48
CA PHE A 67 0.79 14.81 -8.73
C PHE A 67 1.43 13.73 -9.63
N PRO A 68 0.95 13.55 -10.89
CA PRO A 68 1.54 12.58 -11.82
C PRO A 68 2.98 12.93 -12.19
N MET A 69 3.86 11.93 -12.21
CA MET A 69 5.27 12.05 -12.52
C MET A 69 5.66 11.16 -13.71
N THR A 70 6.61 11.62 -14.52
CA THR A 70 7.21 10.80 -15.59
C THR A 70 8.52 10.13 -15.18
N GLU A 71 9.08 10.54 -14.05
CA GLU A 71 10.31 10.01 -13.47
C GLU A 71 9.99 9.50 -12.05
N PRO A 72 10.50 8.32 -11.67
CA PRO A 72 10.23 7.74 -10.37
C PRO A 72 10.89 8.56 -9.26
N THR A 73 10.26 8.57 -8.09
CA THR A 73 10.83 9.09 -6.85
C THR A 73 11.20 7.93 -5.92
N SER A 74 11.76 8.22 -4.74
CA SER A 74 11.99 7.21 -3.70
C SER A 74 10.69 6.64 -3.12
N TRP A 75 9.56 7.32 -3.30
CA TRP A 75 8.27 6.93 -2.76
C TRP A 75 7.37 6.17 -3.75
N ALA A 76 7.23 6.66 -4.99
CA ALA A 76 6.44 6.02 -6.03
C ALA A 76 7.04 6.18 -7.44
N ASP A 77 6.69 5.25 -8.33
CA ASP A 77 7.25 5.14 -9.68
C ASP A 77 6.70 6.19 -10.66
N ASP A 78 5.47 6.63 -10.46
CA ASP A 78 4.71 7.42 -11.45
C ASP A 78 3.96 8.62 -10.86
N HIS A 79 4.16 8.92 -9.58
CA HIS A 79 3.56 10.08 -8.93
C HIS A 79 4.27 10.48 -7.62
N ILE A 80 3.86 11.61 -7.06
CA ILE A 80 4.17 12.05 -5.69
C ILE A 80 2.87 12.43 -4.98
N ALA A 81 2.91 12.47 -3.65
CA ALA A 81 1.83 12.98 -2.81
C ALA A 81 2.30 14.12 -1.90
N ILE A 82 1.41 15.05 -1.58
CA ILE A 82 1.62 16.08 -0.57
C ILE A 82 0.63 15.91 0.58
N THR A 83 1.03 16.28 1.80
CA THR A 83 0.14 16.22 2.98
C THR A 83 -0.44 17.57 3.36
N GLY A 84 0.09 18.66 2.78
CA GLY A 84 -0.42 20.01 2.99
C GLY A 84 0.43 21.07 2.31
N ILE A 85 -0.18 22.23 2.12
CA ILE A 85 0.43 23.43 1.53
C ILE A 85 0.55 24.48 2.64
N ARG A 86 1.75 25.05 2.78
CA ARG A 86 2.08 25.97 3.87
C ARG A 86 1.44 27.35 3.66
N GLY A 87 0.77 27.89 4.69
CA GLY A 87 0.26 29.26 4.64
C GLY A 87 1.37 30.32 4.65
N VAL A 88 1.07 31.51 4.14
CA VAL A 88 1.90 32.72 4.35
C VAL A 88 1.57 33.27 5.73
N GLY A 89 2.45 32.96 6.69
CA GLY A 89 2.28 33.40 8.07
C GLY A 89 3.27 32.72 9.02
N ARG A 90 2.96 32.77 10.31
CA ARG A 90 3.78 32.29 11.43
C ARG A 90 2.96 31.74 12.58
N THR A 91 1.63 31.78 12.50
CA THR A 91 0.78 31.44 13.65
C THR A 91 0.51 29.95 13.70
N ARG A 92 0.57 29.27 12.56
CA ARG A 92 0.42 27.82 12.45
C ARG A 92 1.78 27.12 12.43
N PRO A 93 1.90 25.92 13.03
CA PRO A 93 3.15 25.14 13.00
C PRO A 93 3.68 24.92 11.59
N GLN A 94 2.79 24.65 10.62
CA GLN A 94 3.18 24.35 9.25
C GLN A 94 3.25 25.58 8.33
N SER A 95 2.97 26.80 8.80
CA SER A 95 3.13 28.00 7.98
C SER A 95 4.57 28.19 7.50
N LEU A 96 4.76 28.97 6.43
CA LEU A 96 6.09 29.21 5.85
C LEU A 96 7.13 29.72 6.87
N GLY A 97 6.71 30.58 7.81
CA GLY A 97 7.52 31.03 8.95
C GLY A 97 7.06 30.44 10.29
N GLY A 98 6.38 29.28 10.27
CA GLY A 98 5.96 28.53 11.46
C GLY A 98 7.09 27.67 12.04
N GLU A 99 6.79 26.89 13.08
CA GLU A 99 7.74 26.00 13.77
C GLU A 99 8.43 25.02 12.82
N TYR A 100 7.67 24.44 11.88
CA TYR A 100 8.15 23.49 10.87
C TYR A 100 8.21 24.11 9.47
N GLY A 101 8.33 25.45 9.38
CA GLY A 101 8.33 26.21 8.13
C GLY A 101 9.59 26.01 7.28
N SER A 102 9.69 26.75 6.18
CA SER A 102 10.74 26.50 5.16
C SER A 102 12.17 26.63 5.70
N ARG A 103 12.43 27.57 6.63
CA ARG A 103 13.77 27.74 7.21
C ARG A 103 14.14 26.62 8.18
N PHE A 104 13.17 26.03 8.87
CA PHE A 104 13.43 24.90 9.77
C PHE A 104 14.10 23.74 9.02
N TRP A 105 13.57 23.38 7.84
CA TRP A 105 14.13 22.26 7.06
C TRP A 105 15.52 22.55 6.52
N ILE A 106 15.80 23.80 6.12
CA ILE A 106 17.13 24.20 5.66
C ILE A 106 18.13 24.24 6.82
N ASP A 107 17.77 24.89 7.92
CA ASP A 107 18.70 25.19 9.02
C ASP A 107 18.91 24.01 9.98
N MET A 108 17.86 23.22 10.23
CA MET A 108 17.89 22.13 11.20
C MET A 108 18.05 20.75 10.55
N TRP A 109 17.57 20.58 9.33
CA TRP A 109 17.58 19.30 8.61
C TRP A 109 18.46 19.31 7.35
N GLU A 110 19.21 20.39 7.15
CA GLU A 110 20.24 20.54 6.11
C GLU A 110 19.70 20.42 4.68
N TYR A 111 18.39 20.61 4.47
CA TYR A 111 17.83 20.71 3.12
C TYR A 111 18.49 21.85 2.33
N PRO A 112 18.74 21.66 1.03
CA PRO A 112 19.50 22.62 0.25
C PRO A 112 18.75 23.96 0.14
N ASP A 113 19.46 25.07 0.35
CA ASP A 113 18.93 26.43 0.24
C ASP A 113 18.79 26.83 -1.25
N ILE A 114 17.78 26.27 -1.90
CA ILE A 114 17.44 26.48 -3.32
C ILE A 114 16.25 27.44 -3.51
N GLY A 115 15.54 27.75 -2.43
CA GLY A 115 14.28 28.45 -2.49
C GLY A 115 13.39 28.23 -1.28
N VAL A 116 12.10 28.01 -1.54
CA VAL A 116 11.05 27.94 -0.51
C VAL A 116 10.42 26.56 -0.48
N TYR A 117 10.56 25.85 0.64
CA TYR A 117 9.88 24.59 0.90
C TYR A 117 8.43 24.87 1.30
N PHE A 118 7.49 24.53 0.42
CA PHE A 118 6.11 25.02 0.48
C PHE A 118 5.06 23.94 0.75
N ALA A 119 5.43 22.66 0.61
CA ALA A 119 4.56 21.54 0.89
C ALA A 119 5.34 20.39 1.52
N ASP A 120 4.66 19.70 2.42
CA ASP A 120 5.14 18.48 3.06
C ASP A 120 4.60 17.25 2.31
N THR A 121 5.19 16.09 2.55
CA THR A 121 4.82 14.80 1.94
C THR A 121 4.44 13.79 3.03
N PRO A 122 3.90 12.60 2.66
CA PRO A 122 3.60 11.55 3.63
C PRO A 122 4.83 10.96 4.34
N SER A 123 6.05 11.31 3.91
CA SER A 123 7.27 10.73 4.44
C SER A 123 7.70 11.31 5.79
N ALA A 124 7.00 12.33 6.33
CA ALA A 124 7.38 13.00 7.57
C ALA A 124 8.78 13.66 7.51
N GLY A 125 9.09 14.28 6.37
CA GLY A 125 10.31 15.10 6.18
C GLY A 125 11.50 14.37 5.56
N HIS A 126 11.36 13.09 5.18
CA HIS A 126 12.38 12.36 4.40
C HIS A 126 12.43 12.81 2.93
N ASP A 127 11.39 13.51 2.46
CA ASP A 127 11.37 14.25 1.22
C ASP A 127 10.44 15.46 1.32
N MET A 128 10.62 16.46 0.44
CA MET A 128 9.83 17.70 0.45
C MET A 128 9.67 18.30 -0.94
N LEU A 129 8.66 19.16 -1.10
CA LEU A 129 8.54 20.00 -2.29
C LEU A 129 9.03 21.43 -2.06
N ALA A 130 9.79 21.93 -3.03
CA ALA A 130 10.36 23.27 -3.04
C ALA A 130 10.00 24.03 -4.31
N LEU A 131 9.83 25.34 -4.14
CA LEU A 131 9.92 26.32 -5.21
C LEU A 131 11.41 26.57 -5.46
N ASP A 132 11.94 26.10 -6.59
CA ASP A 132 13.37 26.16 -6.93
C ASP A 132 13.70 27.43 -7.73
N TYR A 133 14.47 28.32 -7.11
CA TYR A 133 14.87 29.60 -7.70
C TYR A 133 16.27 29.57 -8.33
N ARG A 134 16.99 28.43 -8.34
CA ARG A 134 18.36 28.35 -8.85
C ARG A 134 18.50 28.84 -10.29
N ALA A 135 17.50 28.60 -11.13
CA ALA A 135 17.50 28.99 -12.54
C ALA A 135 17.01 30.43 -12.78
N CYS A 136 15.97 30.87 -12.06
CA CYS A 136 15.30 32.15 -12.31
C CYS A 136 15.80 33.31 -11.42
N GLY A 137 16.58 33.00 -10.38
CA GLY A 137 16.98 33.94 -9.34
C GLY A 137 15.83 34.31 -8.40
N ARG A 138 16.14 34.97 -7.27
CA ARG A 138 15.22 35.18 -6.13
C ARG A 138 13.94 35.96 -6.42
N HIS A 139 13.83 36.58 -7.60
CA HIS A 139 12.68 37.40 -7.99
C HIS A 139 11.98 36.91 -9.27
N GLY A 140 12.44 35.79 -9.84
CA GLY A 140 11.83 35.17 -11.01
C GLY A 140 10.67 34.23 -10.64
N GLU A 141 10.10 33.59 -11.65
CA GLU A 141 9.10 32.52 -11.47
C GLU A 141 9.83 31.17 -11.29
N PRO A 142 9.75 30.54 -10.10
CA PRO A 142 10.44 29.29 -9.81
C PRO A 142 9.68 28.08 -10.39
N ALA A 143 10.43 27.01 -10.68
CA ALA A 143 9.85 25.70 -10.92
C ALA A 143 9.51 24.99 -9.60
N VAL A 144 8.66 23.97 -9.65
CA VAL A 144 8.43 23.07 -8.51
C VAL A 144 9.33 21.86 -8.65
N VAL A 145 10.01 21.50 -7.57
CA VAL A 145 10.88 20.32 -7.49
C VAL A 145 10.59 19.50 -6.24
N HIS A 146 10.85 18.20 -6.34
CA HIS A 146 10.93 17.27 -5.23
C HIS A 146 12.40 17.15 -4.78
N VAL A 147 12.62 17.05 -3.48
CA VAL A 147 13.95 16.90 -2.87
C VAL A 147 13.94 15.69 -1.95
N ASP A 148 14.72 14.67 -2.29
CA ASP A 148 14.83 13.41 -1.56
C ASP A 148 16.02 13.42 -0.60
N GLN A 149 15.77 13.55 0.71
CA GLN A 149 16.83 13.59 1.71
C GLN A 149 17.63 12.27 1.75
N GLU A 150 16.95 11.13 1.65
CA GLU A 150 17.59 9.81 1.73
C GLU A 150 18.42 9.53 0.47
N GLY A 151 18.03 10.13 -0.66
CA GLY A 151 18.74 10.13 -1.93
C GLY A 151 19.89 11.13 -2.06
N ASP A 152 20.52 11.57 -0.96
CA ASP A 152 21.58 12.61 -0.94
C ASP A 152 21.09 13.97 -1.48
N PHE A 153 19.86 14.35 -1.07
CA PHE A 153 19.17 15.55 -1.53
C PHE A 153 19.04 15.60 -3.07
N ALA A 154 18.75 14.45 -3.70
CA ALA A 154 18.46 14.40 -5.12
C ALA A 154 17.26 15.30 -5.44
N ILE A 155 17.38 16.12 -6.50
CA ILE A 155 16.37 17.09 -6.88
C ILE A 155 15.75 16.69 -8.22
N THR A 156 14.45 16.39 -8.18
CA THR A 156 13.67 15.93 -9.34
C THR A 156 12.68 17.03 -9.77
N PRO A 157 12.66 17.46 -11.04
CA PRO A 157 11.67 18.42 -11.53
C PRO A 157 10.25 17.86 -11.47
N VAL A 158 9.30 18.65 -10.96
CA VAL A 158 7.88 18.24 -10.82
C VAL A 158 6.99 19.04 -11.76
N ALA A 159 7.04 20.37 -11.69
CA ALA A 159 6.22 21.23 -12.53
C ALA A 159 6.96 22.51 -12.92
N GLU A 160 6.57 23.11 -14.05
CA GLU A 160 7.19 24.33 -14.57
C GLU A 160 6.98 25.57 -13.69
N ASN A 161 5.91 25.60 -12.88
CA ASN A 161 5.60 26.64 -11.90
C ASN A 161 4.56 26.13 -10.89
N PHE A 162 4.29 26.93 -9.86
CA PHE A 162 3.35 26.57 -8.80
C PHE A 162 1.90 26.40 -9.30
N GLU A 163 1.45 27.21 -10.26
CA GLU A 163 0.08 27.09 -10.79
C GLU A 163 -0.12 25.78 -11.55
N ALA A 164 0.87 25.39 -12.38
CA ALA A 164 0.87 24.12 -13.08
C ALA A 164 0.88 22.92 -12.11
N PHE A 165 1.61 23.03 -11.00
CA PHE A 165 1.59 22.03 -9.94
C PHE A 165 0.19 21.88 -9.34
N ILE A 166 -0.38 22.97 -8.81
CA ILE A 166 -1.68 22.95 -8.12
C ILE A 166 -2.81 22.50 -9.04
N THR A 167 -2.82 22.96 -10.29
CA THR A 167 -3.86 22.58 -11.26
C THR A 167 -3.70 21.15 -11.79
N GLY A 168 -2.50 20.58 -11.72
CA GLY A 168 -2.20 19.20 -12.09
C GLY A 168 -2.45 18.16 -11.00
N LEU A 169 -2.74 18.58 -9.76
CA LEU A 169 -3.07 17.65 -8.68
C LEU A 169 -4.36 16.86 -8.97
N VAL A 170 -4.30 15.56 -8.73
CA VAL A 170 -5.37 14.58 -8.88
C VAL A 170 -5.71 13.92 -7.55
N ASP A 171 -6.85 13.26 -7.51
CA ASP A 171 -7.30 12.48 -6.35
C ASP A 171 -6.51 11.17 -6.26
N GLU A 172 -6.25 10.69 -5.04
CA GLU A 172 -5.58 9.40 -4.78
C GLU A 172 -6.22 8.24 -5.55
N SER A 173 -7.54 8.28 -5.76
CA SER A 173 -8.28 7.23 -6.50
C SER A 173 -7.80 7.01 -7.95
N VAL A 174 -7.04 7.94 -8.53
CA VAL A 174 -6.38 7.71 -9.83
C VAL A 174 -5.36 6.56 -9.75
N TYR A 175 -4.77 6.36 -8.56
CA TYR A 175 -3.77 5.32 -8.28
C TYR A 175 -4.32 4.16 -7.44
N ASP A 176 -5.60 4.20 -7.05
CA ASP A 176 -6.27 3.08 -6.39
C ASP A 176 -6.48 1.92 -7.38
N THR A 177 -5.64 0.90 -7.24
CA THR A 177 -5.67 -0.32 -8.06
C THR A 177 -6.49 -1.44 -7.42
N SER A 178 -7.13 -1.21 -6.27
CA SER A 178 -7.80 -2.26 -5.49
C SER A 178 -8.91 -2.99 -6.25
N GLU A 179 -9.66 -2.31 -7.12
CA GLU A 179 -10.67 -2.97 -7.96
C GLU A 179 -10.05 -3.89 -9.02
N GLN A 180 -8.94 -3.45 -9.62
CA GLN A 180 -8.19 -4.22 -10.61
C GLN A 180 -7.52 -5.43 -9.96
N ASP A 181 -6.86 -5.23 -8.81
CA ASP A 181 -6.26 -6.30 -8.01
C ASP A 181 -7.30 -7.35 -7.61
N ARG A 182 -8.50 -6.90 -7.22
CA ARG A 182 -9.62 -7.82 -6.91
C ARG A 182 -10.05 -8.59 -8.14
N PHE A 183 -10.13 -7.95 -9.30
CA PHE A 183 -10.49 -8.62 -10.55
C PHE A 183 -9.45 -9.68 -10.93
N ASP A 184 -8.17 -9.36 -10.82
CA ASP A 184 -7.06 -10.26 -11.13
C ASP A 184 -6.96 -11.41 -10.12
N ALA A 185 -7.20 -11.14 -8.84
CA ALA A 185 -7.31 -12.18 -7.81
C ALA A 185 -8.50 -13.11 -8.10
N LEU A 186 -9.67 -12.58 -8.48
CA LEU A 186 -10.83 -13.39 -8.86
C LEU A 186 -10.54 -14.27 -10.09
N ALA A 187 -9.89 -13.71 -11.12
CA ALA A 187 -9.47 -14.47 -12.30
C ALA A 187 -8.52 -15.61 -11.91
N THR A 188 -7.53 -15.32 -11.06
CA THR A 188 -6.56 -16.29 -10.54
C THR A 188 -7.25 -17.44 -9.80
N VAL A 189 -8.16 -17.15 -8.88
CA VAL A 189 -8.81 -18.20 -8.08
C VAL A 189 -9.87 -19.00 -8.86
N ARG A 190 -10.49 -18.39 -9.88
CA ARG A 190 -11.51 -19.04 -10.74
C ARG A 190 -10.90 -19.93 -11.80
N ASP A 191 -9.90 -19.43 -12.50
CA ASP A 191 -9.44 -20.04 -13.74
C ASP A 191 -7.98 -20.46 -13.68
N GLY A 192 -7.23 -19.96 -12.70
CA GLY A 192 -5.82 -20.26 -12.52
C GLY A 192 -5.55 -21.76 -12.36
N SER A 193 -4.45 -22.22 -12.96
CA SER A 193 -4.00 -23.60 -12.85
C SER A 193 -3.65 -23.95 -11.40
N PHE A 194 -4.10 -25.11 -10.94
CA PHE A 194 -3.73 -25.62 -9.62
C PHE A 194 -2.32 -26.18 -9.63
N SER A 195 -1.64 -26.13 -8.48
CA SER A 195 -0.37 -26.82 -8.31
C SER A 195 -0.49 -28.32 -8.61
N PRO A 196 0.59 -28.98 -9.07
CA PRO A 196 0.61 -30.44 -9.22
C PRO A 196 0.27 -31.17 -7.91
N VAL A 197 0.59 -30.56 -6.76
CA VAL A 197 0.27 -31.06 -5.42
C VAL A 197 -1.24 -31.11 -5.19
N LEU A 198 -1.94 -30.01 -5.46
CA LEU A 198 -3.40 -29.91 -5.35
C LEU A 198 -4.10 -30.84 -6.34
N SER A 199 -3.65 -30.86 -7.59
CA SER A 199 -4.21 -31.71 -8.64
C SER A 199 -4.05 -33.22 -8.33
N ARG A 200 -2.98 -33.60 -7.63
CA ARG A 200 -2.87 -34.94 -7.07
C ARG A 200 -3.84 -35.13 -5.91
N ALA A 201 -3.85 -34.24 -4.93
CA ALA A 201 -4.72 -34.34 -3.75
C ALA A 201 -6.19 -34.53 -4.13
N PHE A 202 -6.70 -33.77 -5.11
CA PHE A 202 -8.08 -33.91 -5.59
C PHE A 202 -8.41 -35.30 -6.11
N ARG A 203 -7.46 -35.97 -6.76
CA ARG A 203 -7.62 -37.36 -7.21
C ARG A 203 -7.64 -38.35 -6.05
N GLU A 204 -6.79 -38.13 -5.04
CA GLU A 204 -6.71 -39.01 -3.85
C GLU A 204 -7.98 -38.93 -3.01
N VAL A 205 -8.67 -37.78 -2.97
CA VAL A 205 -9.90 -37.60 -2.19
C VAL A 205 -11.19 -37.73 -3.00
N ALA A 206 -11.12 -38.10 -4.28
CA ALA A 206 -12.27 -38.06 -5.20
C ALA A 206 -13.46 -38.92 -4.74
N ASP A 207 -13.21 -40.02 -4.01
CA ASP A 207 -14.26 -40.88 -3.45
C ASP A 207 -15.04 -40.21 -2.30
N VAL A 208 -14.42 -39.23 -1.62
CA VAL A 208 -15.00 -38.50 -0.48
C VAL A 208 -15.52 -37.13 -0.90
N LEU A 209 -14.77 -36.43 -1.75
CA LEU A 209 -15.07 -35.09 -2.23
C LEU A 209 -14.82 -34.99 -3.75
N PRO A 210 -15.76 -35.49 -4.57
CA PRO A 210 -15.56 -35.58 -6.03
C PRO A 210 -15.44 -34.22 -6.73
N ASP A 211 -15.88 -33.14 -6.08
CA ASP A 211 -15.78 -31.76 -6.56
C ASP A 211 -14.86 -30.89 -5.70
N ALA A 212 -13.79 -31.50 -5.16
CA ALA A 212 -12.82 -30.83 -4.29
C ALA A 212 -12.18 -29.58 -4.92
N ASP A 213 -11.84 -29.66 -6.21
CA ASP A 213 -11.31 -28.55 -7.00
C ASP A 213 -12.29 -27.38 -7.00
N ARG A 214 -13.56 -27.63 -7.33
CA ARG A 214 -14.62 -26.62 -7.38
C ARG A 214 -14.90 -26.01 -6.01
N ARG A 215 -14.85 -26.80 -4.94
CA ARG A 215 -15.04 -26.31 -3.57
C ARG A 215 -13.90 -25.43 -3.10
N LEU A 216 -12.66 -25.79 -3.44
CA LEU A 216 -11.49 -24.98 -3.13
C LEU A 216 -11.55 -23.63 -3.85
N ARG A 217 -11.95 -23.61 -5.13
CA ARG A 217 -12.16 -22.35 -5.88
C ARG A 217 -13.20 -21.46 -5.22
N ARG A 218 -14.36 -22.01 -4.84
CA ARG A 218 -15.42 -21.24 -4.17
C ARG A 218 -14.96 -20.65 -2.84
N LEU A 219 -14.20 -21.42 -2.06
CA LEU A 219 -13.62 -20.91 -0.82
C LEU A 219 -12.65 -19.76 -1.08
N ALA A 220 -11.77 -19.90 -2.09
CA ALA A 220 -10.84 -18.85 -2.49
C ALA A 220 -11.56 -17.61 -3.04
N GLU A 221 -12.58 -17.76 -3.89
CA GLU A 221 -13.42 -16.66 -4.36
C GLU A 221 -14.06 -15.91 -3.20
N ALA A 222 -14.59 -16.64 -2.21
CA ALA A 222 -15.19 -16.01 -1.05
C ALA A 222 -14.17 -15.27 -0.17
N ILE A 223 -12.93 -15.76 -0.08
CA ILE A 223 -11.82 -15.03 0.56
C ILE A 223 -11.53 -13.72 -0.21
N VAL A 224 -11.48 -13.76 -1.54
CA VAL A 224 -11.26 -12.56 -2.36
C VAL A 224 -12.42 -11.58 -2.23
N HIS A 225 -13.67 -12.06 -2.16
CA HIS A 225 -14.82 -11.19 -1.92
C HIS A 225 -14.79 -10.52 -0.53
N ASP A 226 -14.34 -11.23 0.50
CA ASP A 226 -14.26 -10.69 1.85
C ASP A 226 -13.09 -9.70 2.01
N LYS A 227 -11.99 -9.88 1.28
CA LYS A 227 -10.72 -9.15 1.50
C LYS A 227 -10.30 -8.20 0.37
N GLY A 228 -10.80 -8.41 -0.85
CA GLY A 228 -10.30 -7.79 -2.07
C GLY A 228 -9.14 -8.55 -2.73
N PHE A 229 -8.50 -9.50 -2.06
CA PHE A 229 -7.31 -10.22 -2.57
C PHE A 229 -7.25 -11.67 -2.05
N PHE A 230 -6.41 -12.51 -2.67
CA PHE A 230 -6.24 -13.91 -2.27
C PHE A 230 -5.03 -14.13 -1.36
N ALA A 231 -5.24 -13.98 -0.05
CA ALA A 231 -4.25 -14.32 0.98
C ALA A 231 -4.92 -14.95 2.21
N LEU A 232 -4.16 -15.77 2.94
CA LEU A 232 -4.65 -16.52 4.09
C LEU A 232 -4.19 -15.87 5.41
N HIS A 233 -5.14 -15.50 6.27
CA HIS A 233 -4.88 -14.85 7.57
C HIS A 233 -5.61 -15.58 8.71
N ALA A 234 -5.75 -14.94 9.87
CA ALA A 234 -6.43 -15.48 11.05
C ALA A 234 -7.97 -15.27 11.05
N ASP A 235 -8.59 -15.28 9.86
CA ASP A 235 -10.05 -15.21 9.69
C ASP A 235 -10.67 -16.60 9.43
N GLU A 236 -11.99 -16.69 9.57
CA GLU A 236 -12.75 -17.94 9.48
C GLU A 236 -12.51 -18.69 8.17
N ARG A 237 -12.59 -18.01 7.02
CA ARG A 237 -12.44 -18.65 5.70
C ARG A 237 -11.00 -19.04 5.41
N SER A 238 -10.03 -18.24 5.84
CA SER A 238 -8.61 -18.62 5.76
C SER A 238 -8.31 -19.83 6.63
N THR A 239 -8.89 -19.89 7.82
CA THR A 239 -8.77 -21.05 8.72
C THR A 239 -9.36 -22.31 8.09
N LEU A 240 -10.54 -22.20 7.46
CA LEU A 240 -11.14 -23.29 6.69
C LEU A 240 -10.27 -23.71 5.48
N MET A 241 -9.60 -22.74 4.83
CA MET A 241 -8.67 -23.01 3.74
C MET A 241 -7.45 -23.79 4.25
N TYR A 242 -6.85 -23.38 5.39
CA TYR A 242 -5.76 -24.12 6.01
C TYR A 242 -6.16 -25.57 6.38
N ASP A 243 -7.35 -25.76 6.94
CA ASP A 243 -7.91 -27.09 7.23
C ASP A 243 -8.03 -27.93 5.95
N CYS A 244 -8.57 -27.35 4.88
CA CYS A 244 -8.70 -28.01 3.59
C CYS A 244 -7.34 -28.39 2.99
N LEU A 245 -6.39 -27.46 2.97
CA LEU A 245 -5.05 -27.68 2.43
C LEU A 245 -4.32 -28.78 3.20
N PHE A 246 -4.39 -28.79 4.54
CA PHE A 246 -3.73 -29.83 5.33
C PHE A 246 -4.37 -31.21 5.13
N TRP A 247 -5.70 -31.29 5.08
CA TRP A 247 -6.40 -32.53 4.78
C TRP A 247 -6.02 -33.08 3.40
N LEU A 248 -6.05 -32.22 2.38
CA LEU A 248 -5.64 -32.56 1.02
C LEU A 248 -4.18 -32.99 0.96
N PHE A 249 -3.28 -32.28 1.64
CA PHE A 249 -1.85 -32.59 1.65
C PHE A 249 -1.56 -33.96 2.29
N THR A 250 -2.23 -34.26 3.41
CA THR A 250 -2.05 -35.51 4.17
C THR A 250 -2.72 -36.73 3.53
N SER A 251 -3.52 -36.56 2.47
CA SER A 251 -4.10 -37.67 1.71
C SER A 251 -3.05 -38.58 1.05
N PHE A 252 -1.88 -38.03 0.70
CA PHE A 252 -0.77 -38.79 0.11
C PHE A 252 0.61 -38.46 0.69
N ASN A 253 0.72 -37.51 1.62
CA ASN A 253 1.97 -37.21 2.32
C ASN A 253 1.93 -37.65 3.79
N ARG A 254 3.06 -38.17 4.25
CA ARG A 254 3.34 -38.33 5.67
C ARG A 254 3.87 -37.00 6.22
N VAL A 255 3.29 -36.53 7.33
CA VAL A 255 3.66 -35.28 8.00
C VAL A 255 4.01 -35.63 9.45
N ASP A 256 5.30 -35.70 9.76
CA ASP A 256 5.75 -36.05 11.11
C ASP A 256 6.00 -34.82 12.00
N SER A 257 5.96 -33.61 11.44
CA SER A 257 6.12 -32.34 12.16
C SER A 257 5.52 -31.17 11.38
N PHE A 258 5.31 -30.04 12.06
CA PHE A 258 4.94 -28.77 11.42
C PHE A 258 5.97 -28.35 10.38
N ASP A 259 7.26 -28.42 10.71
CA ASP A 259 8.34 -28.05 9.77
C ASP A 259 8.29 -28.87 8.49
N ARG A 260 8.00 -30.17 8.58
CA ARG A 260 7.85 -31.05 7.41
C ARG A 260 6.63 -30.67 6.57
N TYR A 261 5.53 -30.26 7.21
CA TYR A 261 4.38 -29.75 6.46
C TYR A 261 4.76 -28.46 5.72
N LEU A 262 5.43 -27.54 6.42
CA LEU A 262 5.70 -26.22 5.88
C LEU A 262 6.73 -26.23 4.75
N LYS A 263 7.83 -27.00 4.91
CA LYS A 263 8.97 -26.99 3.99
C LYS A 263 9.55 -28.39 3.78
N ALA A 264 10.16 -28.60 2.62
CA ALA A 264 10.93 -29.80 2.34
C ALA A 264 12.12 -29.95 3.33
N PRO A 265 12.53 -31.20 3.66
CA PRO A 265 13.66 -31.44 4.54
C PRO A 265 14.96 -30.79 4.03
N ALA A 266 15.81 -30.33 4.96
CA ALA A 266 17.10 -29.76 4.62
C ALA A 266 17.93 -30.68 3.71
N GLY A 267 18.62 -30.09 2.73
CA GLY A 267 19.45 -30.82 1.77
C GLY A 267 18.72 -31.49 0.61
N HIS A 268 17.39 -31.33 0.50
CA HIS A 268 16.63 -31.77 -0.65
C HIS A 268 16.33 -30.61 -1.59
N GLU A 269 16.46 -30.86 -2.89
CA GLU A 269 16.02 -29.91 -3.91
C GLU A 269 14.48 -29.82 -3.93
N ARG A 270 13.97 -28.61 -4.09
CA ARG A 270 12.54 -28.33 -4.13
C ARG A 270 11.91 -29.04 -5.34
N SER A 271 10.90 -29.88 -5.10
CA SER A 271 10.29 -30.70 -6.16
C SER A 271 8.86 -31.08 -5.82
N TYR A 272 7.99 -31.14 -6.83
CA TYR A 272 6.64 -31.69 -6.68
C TYR A 272 6.60 -33.19 -6.34
N ALA A 273 7.72 -33.91 -6.47
CA ALA A 273 7.84 -35.29 -6.01
C ALA A 273 7.92 -35.42 -4.47
N LEU A 274 8.45 -34.39 -3.80
CA LEU A 274 8.51 -34.26 -2.35
C LEU A 274 7.95 -32.88 -1.96
N PRO A 275 6.63 -32.68 -2.08
CA PRO A 275 6.05 -31.36 -1.89
C PRO A 275 5.99 -30.97 -0.41
N ASP A 276 5.73 -29.70 -0.20
CA ASP A 276 5.45 -29.03 1.05
C ASP A 276 4.27 -28.06 0.88
N TYR A 277 3.86 -27.41 1.96
CA TYR A 277 2.81 -26.38 1.97
C TYR A 277 3.10 -25.27 0.97
N GLU A 278 4.35 -24.81 0.91
CA GLU A 278 4.70 -23.70 0.01
C GLU A 278 4.52 -24.08 -1.47
N LEU A 279 4.94 -25.28 -1.89
CA LEU A 279 4.71 -25.78 -3.24
C LEU A 279 3.24 -26.12 -3.52
N MET A 280 2.43 -26.28 -2.49
CA MET A 280 1.01 -26.57 -2.62
C MET A 280 0.19 -25.34 -3.01
N ILE A 281 0.47 -24.18 -2.40
CA ILE A 281 -0.39 -22.99 -2.53
C ILE A 281 0.35 -21.65 -2.57
N VAL A 282 1.63 -21.58 -2.19
CA VAL A 282 2.33 -20.29 -2.02
C VAL A 282 3.17 -19.95 -3.25
N PHE A 283 4.01 -20.87 -3.68
CA PHE A 283 5.00 -20.63 -4.73
C PHE A 283 5.05 -21.79 -5.73
N GLY A 284 5.18 -21.45 -7.01
CA GLY A 284 5.50 -22.38 -8.09
C GLY A 284 7.00 -22.63 -8.22
N LEU A 285 7.38 -23.74 -8.87
CA LEU A 285 8.75 -23.92 -9.35
C LEU A 285 8.94 -23.05 -10.60
N VAL A 286 10.11 -22.41 -10.76
CA VAL A 286 10.41 -21.59 -11.96
C VAL A 286 10.25 -22.41 -13.25
N ALA A 287 10.62 -23.69 -13.21
CA ALA A 287 10.53 -24.58 -14.36
C ALA A 287 9.11 -25.12 -14.64
N ASP A 288 8.20 -25.01 -13.67
CA ASP A 288 6.83 -25.57 -13.73
C ASP A 288 5.89 -24.73 -12.84
N PRO A 289 5.52 -23.51 -13.29
CA PRO A 289 4.69 -22.59 -12.51
C PRO A 289 3.21 -23.02 -12.49
N TYR A 290 2.46 -22.53 -11.52
CA TYR A 290 1.00 -22.62 -11.45
C TYR A 290 0.40 -21.29 -10.98
N ASP A 291 -0.83 -21.00 -11.38
CA ASP A 291 -1.43 -19.68 -11.17
C ASP A 291 -2.17 -19.55 -9.84
N PHE A 292 -2.88 -20.60 -9.40
CA PHE A 292 -3.67 -20.60 -8.17
C PHE A 292 -2.75 -20.62 -6.94
N ASN A 293 -2.19 -19.47 -6.59
CA ASN A 293 -1.26 -19.31 -5.48
C ASN A 293 -1.48 -17.99 -4.73
N THR A 294 -0.94 -17.89 -3.51
CA THR A 294 -1.03 -16.67 -2.68
C THR A 294 0.12 -15.70 -2.92
N GLY A 295 1.13 -16.05 -3.70
CA GLY A 295 2.32 -15.23 -3.98
C GLY A 295 3.22 -14.95 -2.77
N GLY A 296 2.84 -15.41 -1.58
CA GLY A 296 3.51 -15.14 -0.32
C GLY A 296 2.66 -15.59 0.87
N TYR A 297 3.27 -15.60 2.05
CA TYR A 297 2.60 -15.91 3.32
C TYR A 297 3.44 -15.44 4.51
N ALA A 298 2.78 -15.22 5.65
CA ALA A 298 3.47 -15.04 6.94
C ALA A 298 3.46 -16.39 7.70
N PRO A 299 4.62 -16.99 8.00
CA PRO A 299 4.70 -18.29 8.68
C PRO A 299 3.94 -18.35 10.02
N GLY A 300 3.88 -17.22 10.75
CA GLY A 300 3.15 -17.12 12.01
C GLY A 300 1.67 -17.48 11.90
N PHE A 301 0.98 -17.11 10.81
CA PHE A 301 -0.43 -17.49 10.63
C PHE A 301 -0.62 -19.00 10.48
N VAL A 302 0.31 -19.68 9.79
CA VAL A 302 0.25 -21.14 9.60
C VAL A 302 0.62 -21.85 10.91
N GLU A 303 1.60 -21.34 11.65
CA GLU A 303 2.01 -21.89 12.94
C GLU A 303 0.90 -21.76 13.99
N ASP A 304 0.26 -20.58 14.09
CA ASP A 304 -0.86 -20.35 15.01
C ASP A 304 -2.05 -21.25 14.67
N TRP A 305 -2.38 -21.39 13.38
CA TRP A 305 -3.40 -22.33 12.92
C TRP A 305 -3.05 -23.77 13.31
N TRP A 306 -1.83 -24.24 13.04
CA TRP A 306 -1.38 -25.58 13.37
C TRP A 306 -1.50 -25.87 14.86
N ASN A 307 -0.95 -24.99 15.69
CA ASN A 307 -0.97 -25.10 17.14
C ASN A 307 -2.40 -25.13 17.69
N SER A 308 -3.27 -24.28 17.17
CA SER A 308 -4.70 -24.25 17.50
C SER A 308 -5.39 -25.58 17.17
N ARG A 309 -5.12 -26.15 15.99
CA ARG A 309 -5.73 -27.41 15.55
C ARG A 309 -5.22 -28.64 16.29
N VAL A 310 -3.94 -28.67 16.65
CA VAL A 310 -3.38 -29.71 17.51
C VAL A 310 -3.95 -29.61 18.93
N ALA A 311 -3.95 -28.41 19.52
CA ALA A 311 -4.45 -28.20 20.88
C ALA A 311 -5.95 -28.53 21.04
N SER A 312 -6.75 -28.26 20.01
CA SER A 312 -8.18 -28.58 19.98
C SER A 312 -8.49 -30.02 19.57
N GLY A 313 -7.48 -30.82 19.21
CA GLY A 313 -7.66 -32.22 18.78
C GLY A 313 -8.27 -32.37 17.38
N HIS A 314 -8.31 -31.30 16.58
CA HIS A 314 -8.69 -31.40 15.17
C HIS A 314 -7.60 -32.11 14.37
N ILE A 315 -6.33 -31.88 14.71
CA ILE A 315 -5.16 -32.60 14.21
C ILE A 315 -4.61 -33.49 15.33
N ALA A 316 -4.40 -34.76 15.06
CA ALA A 316 -3.86 -35.73 16.00
C ALA A 316 -2.65 -36.47 15.40
N GLU A 317 -1.69 -36.81 16.24
CA GLU A 317 -0.57 -37.67 15.86
C GLU A 317 -1.04 -39.13 15.73
N THR A 318 -0.66 -39.77 14.62
CA THR A 318 -0.97 -41.17 14.34
C THR A 318 0.31 -41.92 13.97
N ALA A 319 0.22 -43.25 13.78
CA ALA A 319 1.36 -44.04 13.28
C ALA A 319 1.88 -43.55 11.92
N ASP A 320 1.01 -42.90 11.12
CA ASP A 320 1.29 -42.36 9.79
C ASP A 320 1.56 -40.84 9.80
N GLY A 321 1.93 -40.30 10.96
CA GLY A 321 2.16 -38.86 11.18
C GLY A 321 0.88 -38.14 11.60
N TYR A 322 0.92 -36.81 11.59
CA TYR A 322 -0.22 -35.96 11.92
C TYR A 322 -1.32 -36.09 10.86
N ARG A 323 -2.57 -36.21 11.32
CA ARG A 323 -3.78 -36.36 10.51
C ARG A 323 -4.93 -35.56 11.13
N MET A 324 -5.85 -35.09 10.29
CA MET A 324 -7.13 -34.60 10.79
C MET A 324 -7.95 -35.76 11.36
N THR A 325 -8.61 -35.53 12.49
CA THR A 325 -9.53 -36.50 13.08
C THR A 325 -10.79 -36.63 12.24
N GLY A 326 -11.50 -37.76 12.33
CA GLY A 326 -12.73 -37.97 11.56
C GLY A 326 -13.78 -36.89 11.81
N ALA A 327 -13.93 -36.43 13.06
CA ALA A 327 -14.83 -35.33 13.41
C ALA A 327 -14.41 -34.00 12.75
N ALA A 328 -13.10 -33.72 12.71
CA ALA A 328 -12.57 -32.53 12.05
C ALA A 328 -12.76 -32.57 10.53
N VAL A 329 -12.62 -33.75 9.91
CA VAL A 329 -12.92 -33.94 8.47
C VAL A 329 -14.39 -33.70 8.20
N THR A 330 -15.31 -34.22 9.03
CA THR A 330 -16.75 -33.93 8.87
C THR A 330 -17.03 -32.43 8.95
N ALA A 331 -16.48 -31.74 9.96
CA ALA A 331 -16.66 -30.30 10.12
C ALA A 331 -16.08 -29.49 8.93
N LEU A 332 -14.91 -29.90 8.41
CA LEU A 332 -14.32 -29.32 7.21
C LEU A 332 -15.25 -29.46 6.00
N LEU A 333 -15.78 -30.66 5.74
CA LEU A 333 -16.67 -30.91 4.60
C LEU A 333 -17.98 -30.10 4.71
N ASP A 334 -18.55 -30.01 5.90
CA ASP A 334 -19.72 -29.17 6.18
C ASP A 334 -19.41 -27.68 5.94
N GLY A 335 -18.24 -27.20 6.38
CA GLY A 335 -17.79 -25.83 6.13
C GLY A 335 -17.63 -25.53 4.64
N LEU A 336 -17.02 -26.44 3.87
CA LEU A 336 -16.89 -26.32 2.42
C LEU A 336 -18.25 -26.35 1.70
N ALA A 337 -19.24 -27.07 2.24
CA ALA A 337 -20.60 -27.07 1.72
C ALA A 337 -21.34 -25.76 2.03
N ALA A 338 -21.20 -25.21 3.23
CA ALA A 338 -21.83 -23.95 3.62
C ALA A 338 -21.35 -22.76 2.77
N VAL A 339 -20.10 -22.77 2.33
CA VAL A 339 -19.58 -21.76 1.38
C VAL A 339 -20.20 -21.91 -0.01
N ALA A 340 -20.57 -23.12 -0.41
CA ALA A 340 -21.14 -23.41 -1.73
C ALA A 340 -22.62 -22.99 -1.89
N GLU A 341 -23.31 -22.67 -0.80
CA GLU A 341 -24.72 -22.27 -0.76
C GLU A 341 -24.93 -20.74 -0.71
N ARG A 342 -23.85 -19.97 -0.55
CA ARG A 342 -23.87 -18.49 -0.50
C ARG A 342 -23.44 -17.89 -1.82
#